data_AF-A0A357B2G9-F1
#
_entry.id   AF-A0A357B2G9-F1
#
_cell.length_a   1.000
_cell.length_b   1.000
_cell.length_c   1.000
_cell.angle_alpha   90.00
_cell.angle_beta   90.00
_cell.angle_gamma   90.00
#
_symmetry.space_group_name_H-M   'P 1'
#
loop_
_entity.id
_entity.type
_entity.pdbx_description
1 polymer ?
#
loop_
_entity_poly.entity_id
_entity_poly.type
_entity_poly.pdbx_seq_one_letter_code
_entity_poly.pdbx_strand_id
1 'polypeptide(L)' 'GAGSMTLKTIFDPESGRILGAQIIGFSGVDKRIDVMAAAIRAGMTAGDLAELELAYAPPFSSAK' A
#
# COMPACT_ATOMS: atom_id res chain seq x y z
N GLY A 1 3.49 12.34 16.60
CA GLY A 1 2.09 12.10 16.17
C GLY A 1 2.12 11.57 14.75
N ALA A 2 1.26 10.62 14.41
CA ALA A 2 1.14 10.13 13.04
C ALA A 2 0.54 11.25 12.17
N GLY A 3 1.29 11.72 11.18
CA GLY A 3 0.79 12.68 10.19
C GLY A 3 -0.22 12.02 9.26
N SER A 4 -1.11 12.82 8.66
CA SER A 4 -2.03 12.31 7.64
C SER A 4 -1.24 11.79 6.43
N MET A 5 -1.69 10.64 5.90
CA MET A 5 -1.18 10.04 4.68
C MET A 5 -2.37 9.65 3.81
N THR A 6 -2.30 10.01 2.53
CA THR A 6 -3.30 9.64 1.53
C THR A 6 -2.67 8.65 0.56
N LEU A 7 -3.32 7.50 0.37
CA LEU A 7 -2.95 6.46 -0.57
C LEU A 7 -4.04 6.33 -1.65
N LYS A 8 -3.65 6.36 -2.91
CA LYS A 8 -4.51 6.06 -4.06
C LYS A 8 -3.89 4.94 -4.86
N THR A 9 -4.69 3.93 -5.21
CA THR A 9 -4.26 2.78 -6.00
C THR A 9 -5.10 2.68 -7.27
N ILE A 10 -4.49 2.28 -8.37
CA ILE A 10 -5.13 1.99 -9.65
C ILE A 10 -5.01 0.48 -9.88
N PHE A 11 -6.12 -0.15 -10.23
CA PHE A 11 -6.18 -1.59 -10.50
C PHE A 11 -6.96 -1.87 -11.79
N ASP A 12 -6.67 -3.01 -12.38
CA ASP A 12 -7.40 -3.56 -13.51
C ASP A 12 -8.74 -4.14 -13.04
N PRO A 13 -9.89 -3.72 -13.59
CA PRO A 13 -11.21 -4.09 -13.08
C PRO A 13 -11.61 -5.54 -13.34
N GLU A 14 -10.99 -6.23 -14.30
CA GLU A 14 -11.32 -7.61 -14.64
C GLU A 14 -10.51 -8.60 -13.80
N SER A 15 -9.20 -8.36 -13.70
CA SER A 15 -8.24 -9.22 -13.00
C SER A 15 -7.99 -8.81 -11.55
N GLY A 16 -8.34 -7.58 -11.17
CA GLY A 16 -8.02 -7.01 -9.86
C GLY A 16 -6.55 -6.63 -9.67
N ARG A 17 -5.71 -6.81 -10.71
CA ARG A 17 -4.25 -6.57 -10.64
C ARG A 17 -3.93 -5.10 -10.38
N ILE A 18 -2.99 -4.84 -9.47
CA ILE A 18 -2.53 -3.48 -9.20
C ILE A 18 -1.66 -2.97 -10.36
N LEU A 19 -2.02 -1.80 -10.88
CA LEU A 19 -1.34 -1.13 -11.99
C LEU A 19 -0.44 0.03 -11.53
N GLY A 20 -0.78 0.64 -10.39
CA GLY A 20 -0.04 1.78 -9.87
C GLY A 20 -0.55 2.25 -8.52
N ALA A 21 0.28 3.03 -7.82
CA ALA A 21 -0.07 3.64 -6.55
C ALA A 21 0.53 5.05 -6.42
N GLN A 22 -0.15 5.91 -5.69
CA GLN A 22 0.28 7.27 -5.36
C GLN A 22 0.11 7.45 -3.85
N ILE A 23 1.16 7.97 -3.21
CA ILE A 23 1.17 8.15 -1.76
C ILE A 23 1.69 9.55 -1.45
N ILE A 24 0.93 10.30 -0.66
CA ILE A 24 1.29 11.65 -0.23
C ILE A 24 1.20 11.67 1.30
N GLY A 25 2.27 12.15 1.96
CA GLY A 25 2.34 12.22 3.42
C GLY A 25 3.70 12.73 3.88
N PHE A 26 3.79 13.07 5.17
CA PHE A 26 4.99 13.69 5.74
C PHE A 26 6.03 12.69 6.25
N SER A 27 5.64 11.47 6.62
CA SER A 27 6.55 10.45 7.16
C SER A 27 6.09 9.04 6.77
N GLY A 28 7.03 8.18 6.41
CA GLY A 28 6.80 6.77 6.11
C GLY A 28 6.24 6.47 4.71
N VAL A 29 6.16 7.47 3.83
CA VAL A 29 5.70 7.33 2.43
C VAL A 29 6.62 6.42 1.62
N ASP A 30 7.92 6.59 1.81
CA ASP A 30 9.00 5.77 1.26
C ASP A 30 8.78 4.27 1.51
N LYS A 31 8.48 3.90 2.75
CA LYS A 31 8.28 2.48 3.11
C LYS A 31 7.02 1.88 2.46
N ARG A 32 5.94 2.64 2.31
CA ARG A 32 4.71 2.13 1.69
C ARG A 32 4.84 2.05 0.18
N ILE A 33 5.53 3.00 -0.44
CA ILE A 33 5.68 2.98 -1.91
C ILE A 33 6.54 1.79 -2.35
N ASP A 34 7.55 1.40 -1.55
CA ASP A 34 8.36 0.21 -1.82
C ASP A 34 7.51 -1.09 -1.79
N VAL A 35 6.60 -1.21 -0.82
CA VAL A 35 5.65 -2.34 -0.75
C VAL A 35 4.74 -2.36 -1.97
N MET A 36 4.20 -1.21 -2.37
CA MET A 36 3.35 -1.12 -3.57
C MET A 36 4.14 -1.47 -4.83
N ALA A 37 5.39 -1.03 -4.95
CA ALA A 37 6.26 -1.37 -6.08
C ALA A 37 6.55 -2.87 -6.15
N ALA A 38 6.80 -3.51 -5.00
CA ALA A 38 6.98 -4.96 -4.92
C ALA A 38 5.70 -5.72 -5.34
N ALA A 39 4.53 -5.30 -4.86
CA ALA A 39 3.25 -5.91 -5.21
C ALA A 39 2.93 -5.78 -6.71
N ILE A 40 3.16 -4.61 -7.31
CA ILE A 40 2.99 -4.38 -8.74
C ILE A 40 3.92 -5.28 -9.55
N ARG A 41 5.20 -5.38 -9.15
CA ARG A 41 6.19 -6.24 -9.80
C ARG A 41 5.84 -7.73 -9.70
N ALA A 42 5.26 -8.15 -8.57
CA ALA A 42 4.78 -9.51 -8.36
C ALA A 42 3.45 -9.80 -9.08
N GLY A 43 2.81 -8.79 -9.67
CA GLY A 43 1.53 -8.96 -10.36
C GLY A 43 0.35 -9.20 -9.42
N MET A 44 0.46 -8.77 -8.16
CA MET A 44 -0.55 -8.98 -7.13
C MET A 44 -1.83 -8.21 -7.42
N THR A 45 -2.94 -8.74 -6.92
CA THR A 45 -4.25 -8.10 -6.96
C THR A 45 -4.47 -7.21 -5.73
N ALA A 46 -5.49 -6.35 -5.79
CA ALA A 46 -5.91 -5.56 -4.65
C ALA A 46 -6.39 -6.43 -3.47
N GLY A 47 -6.94 -7.62 -3.74
CA GLY A 47 -7.31 -8.60 -2.72
C GLY A 47 -6.08 -9.16 -2.01
N ASP A 48 -5.07 -9.58 -2.78
CA ASP A 48 -3.80 -10.08 -2.22
C ASP A 48 -3.09 -9.02 -1.36
N LEU A 49 -3.25 -7.74 -1.70
CA LEU A 49 -2.71 -6.63 -0.91
C LEU A 49 -3.47 -6.40 0.40
N ALA A 50 -4.78 -6.66 0.44
CA ALA A 50 -5.58 -6.57 1.67
C ALA A 50 -5.27 -7.72 2.64
N GLU A 51 -4.88 -8.88 2.11
CA GLU A 51 -4.48 -10.06 2.89
C GLU A 51 -2.97 -10.07 3.23
N LEU A 52 -2.21 -9.11 2.71
CA LEU A 52 -0.78 -8.97 2.99
C LEU A 52 -0.60 -8.59 4.47
N GLU A 53 -0.11 -9.53 5.27
CA GLU A 53 0.31 -9.31 6.66
C GLU A 53 1.57 -8.42 6.70
N LEU A 54 1.40 -7.13 6.42
CA LEU A 54 2.44 -6.13 6.60
C LEU A 54 2.71 -6.01 8.11
N ALA A 55 3.98 -6.21 8.50
CA ALA A 55 4.42 -6.18 9.89
C ALA A 55 3.78 -5.00 10.66
N TYR A 56 2.83 -5.33 11.52
CA TYR A 56 2.17 -4.37 12.39
C TYR A 56 3.06 -4.11 13.60
N ALA A 57 3.48 -2.85 13.76
CA ALA A 57 4.07 -2.36 14.99
C ALA A 57 3.32 -1.08 15.41
N PRO A 58 2.86 -0.95 16.67
CA PRO A 58 2.11 0.20 17.19
C PRO A 58 2.66 1.61 16.89
N PRO A 59 3.99 1.84 16.72
CA PRO A 59 4.50 3.17 16.36
C PRO A 59 4.39 3.49 14.86
N PHE A 60 4.11 2.50 14.01
CA PHE A 60 4.31 2.62 12.57
C PHE A 60 3.09 2.31 11.72
N SER A 61 1.99 1.77 12.27
CA SER A 61 0.80 1.45 11.47
C SER A 61 -0.49 1.73 12.25
N SER A 62 -1.45 2.40 11.61
CA SER A 62 -2.79 2.58 12.16
C SER A 62 -3.62 1.35 11.79
N ALA A 63 -3.80 0.42 12.73
CA ALA A 63 -4.84 -0.59 12.61
C ALA A 63 -6.18 0.07 12.95
N LYS A 64 -6.86 0.60 11.93
CA LYS A 64 -8.29 0.83 11.98
C LYS A 64 -8.89 0.81 10.60
#